data_AF-A0A6N8Z5F6-F1
#
_entry.id   AF-A0A6N8Z5F6-F1
#
_cell.length_a   1.000
_cell.length_b   1.000
_cell.length_c   1.000
_cell.angle_alpha   90.00
_cell.angle_beta   90.00
_cell.angle_gamma   90.00
#
_symmetry.space_group_name_H-M   'P 1'
#
loop_
_entity.id
_entity.type
_entity.pdbx_description
1 polymer ?
#
loop_
_entity_poly.entity_id
_entity_poly.type
_entity_poly.pdbx_seq_one_letter_code
_entity_poly.pdbx_strand_id
1 'polypeptide(L)'
;MTTIEAPGLKASRQIAGLSHLSDGWRNGEGVAFDADYLAWLSESFSSMYPAHAPAPTVCPTTYGIISVEWSLADAEISLEIDPETRRGELVWADPRTQHSGEVLLDMAKSEGWTRLANYLAKVAGASE
;
A
#
# COMPACT_ATOMS: atom_id res chain seq x y z
N MET A 1 -0.92 25.72 13.06
CA MET A 1 -1.15 25.10 11.73
C MET A 1 -0.50 23.74 11.75
N THR A 2 -1.30 22.68 11.81
CA THR A 2 -0.79 21.31 11.65
C THR A 2 -0.39 21.16 10.19
N THR A 3 0.89 20.96 9.89
CA THR A 3 1.31 20.62 8.53
C THR A 3 0.68 19.27 8.20
N ILE A 4 -0.25 19.24 7.25
CA ILE A 4 -0.73 17.98 6.69
C ILE A 4 0.42 17.45 5.86
N GLU A 5 1.01 16.37 6.33
CA GLU A 5 2.06 15.69 5.63
C GLU A 5 1.55 15.01 4.36
N ALA A 6 2.34 15.04 3.28
CA ALA A 6 2.04 14.30 2.06
C ALA A 6 1.82 12.80 2.37
N PRO A 7 0.73 12.18 1.85
CA PRO A 7 0.39 10.80 2.19
C PRO A 7 1.50 9.78 1.90
N GLY A 8 2.21 9.95 0.79
CA GLY A 8 3.35 9.11 0.42
C GLY A 8 4.50 9.18 1.42
N LEU A 9 4.81 10.38 1.93
CA LEU A 9 5.86 10.57 2.93
C LEU A 9 5.49 9.94 4.28
N LYS A 10 4.21 10.01 4.65
CA LYS A 10 3.71 9.36 5.87
C LYS A 10 3.87 7.84 5.78
N ALA A 11 3.40 7.24 4.67
CA ALA A 11 3.51 5.81 4.41
C ALA A 11 4.98 5.36 4.37
N SER A 12 5.84 6.13 3.68
CA SER A 12 7.28 5.92 3.61
C SER A 12 7.92 5.76 4.99
N ARG A 13 7.58 6.63 5.96
CA ARG A 13 8.10 6.52 7.33
C ARG A 13 7.53 5.34 8.11
N GLN A 14 6.25 5.02 7.92
CA GLN A 14 5.65 3.85 8.55
C GLN A 14 6.35 2.57 8.08
N ILE A 15 6.62 2.47 6.78
CA ILE A 15 7.34 1.35 6.16
C ILE A 15 8.78 1.27 6.69
N ALA A 16 9.51 2.39 6.71
CA ALA A 16 10.86 2.42 7.24
C ALA A 16 10.93 1.96 8.70
N GLY A 17 9.93 2.31 9.51
CA GLY A 17 9.84 1.89 10.91
C GLY A 17 9.68 0.38 11.12
N LEU A 18 9.27 -0.38 10.10
CA LEU A 18 9.14 -1.84 10.19
C LEU A 18 10.48 -2.56 10.29
N SER A 19 11.61 -1.89 10.00
CA SER A 19 12.95 -2.45 10.13
C SER A 19 13.33 -2.84 11.56
N HIS A 20 12.57 -2.39 12.55
CA HIS A 20 12.76 -2.75 13.96
C HIS A 20 12.10 -4.08 14.34
N LEU A 21 11.26 -4.64 13.48
CA LEU A 21 10.59 -5.91 13.73
C LEU A 21 11.57 -7.06 13.50
N SER A 22 11.67 -7.95 14.48
CA SER A 22 12.43 -9.19 14.41
C SER A 22 11.48 -10.38 14.25
N ASP A 23 12.02 -11.56 13.92
CA ASP A 23 11.23 -12.78 13.89
C ASP A 23 10.48 -12.99 15.23
N GLY A 24 9.22 -13.39 15.14
CA GLY A 24 8.30 -13.55 16.26
C GLY A 24 7.56 -12.28 16.72
N TRP A 25 7.70 -11.13 16.02
CA TRP A 25 7.14 -9.84 16.44
C TRP A 25 5.63 -9.83 16.70
N ARG A 26 4.88 -10.75 16.09
CA ARG A 26 3.45 -10.96 16.35
C ARG A 26 3.22 -12.35 16.92
N ASN A 27 3.06 -12.41 18.24
CA ASN A 27 2.72 -13.65 18.98
C ASN A 27 3.65 -14.84 18.67
N GLY A 28 4.92 -14.60 18.32
CA GLY A 28 5.87 -15.65 17.95
C GLY A 28 5.81 -16.12 16.50
N GLU A 29 4.94 -15.56 15.65
CA GLU A 29 4.73 -16.00 14.26
C GLU A 29 5.30 -15.05 13.20
N GLY A 30 5.34 -13.73 13.49
CA GLY A 30 5.69 -12.73 12.48
C GLY A 30 7.12 -12.84 11.96
N VAL A 31 7.30 -12.89 10.64
CA VAL A 31 8.61 -12.89 9.98
C VAL A 31 9.15 -11.46 9.88
N ALA A 32 10.45 -11.27 10.11
CA ALA A 32 11.12 -10.00 9.88
C ALA A 32 11.11 -9.63 8.39
N PHE A 33 11.01 -8.34 8.10
CA PHE A 33 10.98 -7.84 6.73
C PHE A 33 12.38 -7.77 6.13
N ASP A 34 12.48 -8.08 4.84
CA ASP A 34 13.71 -7.89 4.09
C ASP A 34 14.10 -6.40 4.03
N ALA A 35 15.37 -6.10 4.33
CA ALA A 35 15.85 -4.73 4.46
C ALA A 35 15.87 -4.00 3.12
N ASP A 36 16.24 -4.68 2.04
CA ASP A 36 16.28 -4.11 0.70
C ASP A 36 14.87 -3.81 0.18
N TYR A 37 13.90 -4.67 0.49
CA TYR A 37 12.48 -4.44 0.25
C TYR A 37 11.95 -3.23 1.01
N LEU A 38 12.20 -3.12 2.31
CA LEU A 38 11.75 -1.97 3.10
C LEU A 38 12.34 -0.65 2.57
N ALA A 39 13.65 -0.64 2.27
CA ALA A 39 14.33 0.54 1.74
C ALA A 39 13.73 0.95 0.39
N TRP A 40 13.58 -0.02 -0.52
CA TRP A 40 12.99 0.23 -1.84
C TRP A 40 11.55 0.73 -1.73
N LEU A 41 10.72 0.10 -0.91
CA LEU A 41 9.30 0.43 -0.83
C LEU A 41 9.09 1.78 -0.15
N SER A 42 9.86 2.07 0.90
CA SER A 42 9.83 3.37 1.58
C SER A 42 10.21 4.51 0.64
N GLU A 43 11.26 4.35 -0.17
CA GLU A 43 11.67 5.34 -1.18
C GLU A 43 10.65 5.46 -2.32
N SER A 44 10.03 4.35 -2.71
CA SER A 44 9.01 4.36 -3.76
C SER A 44 7.76 5.14 -3.32
N PHE A 45 7.33 4.98 -2.07
CA PHE A 45 6.23 5.79 -1.51
C PHE A 45 6.58 7.26 -1.34
N SER A 46 7.83 7.60 -1.00
CA SER A 46 8.24 9.00 -0.84
C SER A 46 8.31 9.73 -2.19
N SER A 47 8.75 9.04 -3.24
CA SER A 47 9.08 9.65 -4.53
C SER A 47 8.02 9.49 -5.61
N MET A 48 7.27 8.38 -5.61
CA MET A 48 6.34 8.03 -6.69
C MET A 48 4.87 8.06 -6.28
N TYR A 49 4.55 8.04 -4.98
CA TYR A 49 3.15 8.08 -4.54
C TYR A 49 2.51 9.44 -4.85
N PRO A 50 1.44 9.51 -5.65
CA PRO A 50 0.87 10.79 -6.05
C PRO A 50 0.29 11.57 -4.88
N ALA A 51 0.65 12.86 -4.76
CA ALA A 51 0.24 13.70 -3.62
C ALA A 51 -1.28 13.89 -3.48
N HIS A 52 -2.03 13.68 -4.56
CA HIS A 52 -3.49 13.77 -4.59
C HIS A 52 -4.20 12.44 -4.31
N ALA A 53 -3.46 11.32 -4.24
CA ALA A 53 -4.05 10.02 -3.96
C ALA A 53 -4.48 9.91 -2.49
N PRO A 54 -5.53 9.13 -2.18
CA PRO A 54 -6.01 8.93 -0.80
C PRO A 54 -4.92 8.38 0.11
N ALA A 55 -4.91 8.79 1.38
CA ALA A 55 -3.88 8.31 2.30
C ALA A 55 -4.02 6.79 2.57
N PRO A 56 -2.95 6.00 2.38
CA PRO A 56 -2.97 4.59 2.68
C PRO A 56 -2.84 4.32 4.18
N THR A 57 -3.28 3.13 4.59
CA THR A 57 -2.87 2.48 5.84
C THR A 57 -1.82 1.41 5.52
N VAL A 58 -0.70 1.42 6.23
CA VAL A 58 0.36 0.42 6.09
C VAL A 58 0.11 -0.71 7.10
N CYS A 59 -0.12 -1.92 6.60
CA CYS A 59 -0.45 -3.11 7.37
C CYS A 59 0.67 -4.17 7.22
N PRO A 60 1.53 -4.37 8.23
CA PRO A 60 2.53 -5.45 8.18
C PRO A 60 1.84 -6.81 8.28
N THR A 61 2.15 -7.72 7.35
CA THR A 61 1.70 -9.12 7.42
C THR A 61 2.69 -9.95 8.22
N THR A 62 2.25 -11.10 8.75
CA THR A 62 3.14 -12.06 9.42
C THR A 62 4.09 -12.78 8.47
N TYR A 63 3.94 -12.62 7.16
CA TYR A 63 4.70 -13.33 6.14
C TYR A 63 5.92 -12.54 5.62
N GLY A 64 6.24 -11.40 6.22
CA GLY A 64 7.34 -10.54 5.76
C GLY A 64 7.00 -9.70 4.52
N ILE A 65 5.71 -9.57 4.19
CA ILE A 65 5.19 -8.75 3.10
C ILE A 65 4.31 -7.62 3.67
N ILE A 66 4.28 -6.47 3.02
CA ILE A 66 3.46 -5.34 3.42
C ILE A 66 2.18 -5.31 2.58
N SER A 67 1.03 -5.25 3.25
CA SER A 67 -0.24 -4.86 2.66
C SER A 67 -0.44 -3.36 2.86
N VAL A 68 -0.93 -2.69 1.82
CA VAL A 68 -1.31 -1.28 1.87
C VAL A 68 -2.79 -1.17 1.56
N GLU A 69 -3.54 -0.52 2.45
CA GLU A 69 -5.00 -0.58 2.44
C GLU A 69 -5.64 0.80 2.38
N TRP A 70 -6.78 0.87 1.70
CA TRP A 70 -7.63 2.05 1.64
C TRP A 70 -9.09 1.64 1.88
N SER A 71 -9.78 2.45 2.69
CA SER A 71 -11.23 2.40 2.81
C SER A 71 -11.79 3.65 2.12
N LEU A 72 -12.36 3.49 0.93
CA LEU A 72 -12.86 4.59 0.11
C LEU A 72 -14.37 4.44 -0.06
N ALA A 73 -15.13 5.36 0.55
CA ALA A 73 -16.56 5.22 0.72
C ALA A 73 -16.89 3.87 1.39
N ASP A 74 -17.56 2.97 0.67
CA ASP A 74 -17.92 1.63 1.14
C ASP A 74 -17.02 0.53 0.56
N ALA A 75 -16.08 0.87 -0.33
CA ALA A 75 -15.19 -0.10 -0.94
C ALA A 75 -13.92 -0.32 -0.10
N GLU A 76 -13.54 -1.58 0.03
CA GLU A 76 -12.27 -2.01 0.62
C GLU A 76 -11.28 -2.27 -0.51
N ILE A 77 -10.07 -1.73 -0.38
CA ILE A 77 -9.00 -1.87 -1.36
C ILE A 77 -7.72 -2.25 -0.62
N SER A 78 -7.04 -3.28 -1.09
CA SER A 78 -5.72 -3.69 -0.60
C SER A 78 -4.74 -3.84 -1.76
N LEU A 79 -3.48 -3.53 -1.48
CA LEU A 79 -2.35 -3.72 -2.38
C LEU A 79 -1.26 -4.47 -1.62
N GLU A 80 -1.03 -5.71 -1.99
CA GLU A 80 0.13 -6.47 -1.52
C GLU A 80 1.25 -6.37 -2.56
N ILE A 81 2.47 -6.05 -2.11
CA ILE A 81 3.60 -5.84 -3.02
C ILE A 81 4.64 -6.92 -2.80
N ASP A 82 4.81 -7.76 -3.82
CA ASP A 82 5.75 -8.87 -3.80
C ASP A 82 7.21 -8.35 -3.70
N PRO A 83 7.99 -8.84 -2.73
CA PRO A 83 9.34 -8.34 -2.48
C PRO A 83 10.33 -8.72 -3.60
N GLU A 84 10.14 -9.84 -4.32
CA GLU A 84 11.10 -10.26 -5.34
C GLU A 84 10.86 -9.56 -6.68
N THR A 85 9.60 -9.54 -7.11
CA THR A 85 9.18 -9.07 -8.43
C THR A 85 8.82 -7.59 -8.44
N ARG A 86 8.62 -6.98 -7.26
CA ARG A 86 8.13 -5.61 -7.10
C ARG A 86 6.79 -5.38 -7.81
N ARG A 87 5.99 -6.45 -7.96
CA ARG A 87 4.64 -6.38 -8.50
C ARG A 87 3.65 -6.22 -7.37
N GLY A 88 2.70 -5.33 -7.57
CA GLY A 88 1.59 -5.11 -6.67
C GLY A 88 0.36 -5.85 -7.15
N GLU A 89 -0.25 -6.64 -6.28
CA GLU A 89 -1.57 -7.21 -6.48
C GLU A 89 -2.60 -6.31 -5.80
N LEU A 90 -3.32 -5.53 -6.60
CA LEU A 90 -4.38 -4.66 -6.12
C LEU A 90 -5.70 -5.42 -6.16
N VAL A 91 -6.35 -5.58 -5.03
CA VAL A 91 -7.68 -6.19 -4.90
C VAL A 91 -8.64 -5.14 -4.36
N TRP A 92 -9.88 -5.15 -4.86
CA TRP A 92 -10.94 -4.33 -4.30
C TRP A 92 -12.27 -5.08 -4.23
N ALA A 93 -13.11 -4.68 -3.29
CA ALA A 93 -14.48 -5.14 -3.16
C ALA A 93 -15.42 -4.00 -2.75
N ASP A 94 -16.55 -3.85 -3.44
CA ASP A 94 -17.67 -3.02 -3.00
C ASP A 94 -18.81 -3.94 -2.51
N PRO A 95 -19.04 -4.02 -1.19
CA PRO A 95 -20.03 -4.91 -0.60
C PRO A 95 -21.47 -4.54 -0.97
N ARG A 96 -21.74 -3.30 -1.41
CA ARG A 96 -23.09 -2.85 -1.78
C ARG A 96 -23.48 -3.35 -3.16
N THR A 97 -22.53 -3.34 -4.09
CA THR A 97 -22.76 -3.76 -5.48
C THR A 97 -22.37 -5.22 -5.74
N GLN A 98 -21.73 -5.87 -4.77
CA GLN A 98 -21.10 -7.20 -4.93
C GLN A 98 -20.08 -7.25 -6.06
N HIS A 99 -19.55 -6.09 -6.48
CA HIS A 99 -18.48 -6.03 -7.45
C HIS A 99 -17.14 -6.13 -6.73
N SER A 100 -16.26 -6.96 -7.27
CA SER A 100 -14.87 -7.05 -6.88
C SER A 100 -13.98 -7.18 -8.11
N GLY A 101 -12.69 -7.03 -7.89
CA GLY A 101 -11.71 -7.34 -8.93
C GLY A 101 -10.29 -7.31 -8.40
N GLU A 102 -9.40 -7.71 -9.29
CA GLU A 102 -7.96 -7.75 -9.05
C GLU A 102 -7.23 -7.17 -10.26
N VAL A 103 -6.08 -6.55 -10.02
CA VAL A 103 -5.18 -6.09 -11.07
C VAL A 103 -3.73 -6.14 -10.62
N LEU A 104 -2.86 -6.63 -11.50
CA LEU A 104 -1.42 -6.59 -11.30
C LEU A 104 -0.84 -5.26 -11.80
N LEU A 105 -0.02 -4.64 -10.96
CA LEU A 105 0.65 -3.37 -11.20
C LEU A 105 2.17 -3.56 -11.09
N ASP A 106 2.93 -2.93 -11.99
CA ASP A 106 4.40 -2.92 -11.94
C ASP A 106 4.85 -1.75 -11.04
N MET A 107 5.07 -2.03 -9.75
CA MET A 107 5.38 -1.00 -8.75
C MET A 107 6.84 -0.53 -8.82
N ALA A 108 7.68 -1.19 -9.60
CA ALA A 108 9.04 -0.72 -9.89
C ALA A 108 9.06 0.50 -10.83
N LYS A 109 7.93 0.85 -11.43
CA LYS A 109 7.81 1.94 -12.41
C LYS A 109 6.77 2.97 -11.98
N SER A 110 7.04 4.24 -12.24
CA SER A 110 6.12 5.36 -11.99
C SER A 110 4.75 5.18 -12.67
N GLU A 111 4.69 4.49 -13.81
CA GLU A 111 3.43 4.15 -14.48
C GLU A 111 2.52 3.27 -13.60
N GLY A 112 3.08 2.31 -12.86
CA GLY A 112 2.32 1.49 -11.91
C GLY A 112 1.68 2.31 -10.81
N TRP A 113 2.43 3.25 -10.23
CA TRP A 113 1.93 4.19 -9.21
C TRP A 113 0.86 5.14 -9.76
N THR A 114 1.01 5.59 -11.01
CA THR A 114 0.00 6.40 -11.69
C THR A 114 -1.28 5.61 -11.90
N ARG A 115 -1.16 4.34 -12.33
CA ARG A 115 -2.31 3.44 -12.49
C ARG A 115 -3.00 3.16 -11.15
N LEU A 116 -2.24 2.91 -10.08
CA LEU A 116 -2.79 2.77 -8.72
C LEU A 116 -3.66 3.99 -8.36
N ALA A 117 -3.12 5.20 -8.48
CA ALA A 117 -3.86 6.42 -8.14
C ALA A 117 -5.13 6.58 -8.97
N ASN A 118 -5.10 6.22 -10.26
CA ASN A 118 -6.28 6.23 -11.12
C ASN A 118 -7.35 5.23 -10.65
N TYR A 119 -6.95 4.03 -10.20
CA TYR A 119 -7.90 3.06 -9.61
C TYR A 119 -8.52 3.59 -8.33
N LEU A 120 -7.70 4.13 -7.42
CA LEU A 120 -8.19 4.70 -6.16
C LEU A 120 -9.16 5.86 -6.41
N ALA A 121 -8.84 6.75 -7.35
CA ALA A 121 -9.72 7.86 -7.73
C ALA A 121 -11.04 7.38 -8.35
N LYS A 122 -10.98 6.34 -9.21
CA LYS A 122 -12.18 5.75 -9.82
C LYS A 122 -13.10 5.14 -8.76
N VAL A 123 -12.55 4.40 -7.81
CA VAL A 123 -13.35 3.78 -6.74
C VAL A 123 -13.94 4.85 -5.80
N ALA A 124 -13.16 5.88 -5.45
CA ALA A 124 -13.65 7.00 -4.67
C ALA A 124 -14.76 7.79 -5.38
N GLY A 125 -14.65 7.99 -6.70
CA GLY A 125 -15.63 8.73 -7.51
C GLY A 125 -16.84 7.93 -7.99
N ALA A 126 -16.80 6.59 -7.94
CA ALA A 126 -17.93 5.73 -8.35
C ALA A 126 -19.08 5.68 -7.33
N SER A 127 -19.09 6.59 -6.35
CA SER A 127 -20.07 6.65 -5.26
C SER A 127 -21.19 7.67 -5.48
N GLU A 128 -21.40 8.15 -6.72
CA GLU A 128 -22.52 9.04 -7.09
C GLU A 128 -23.73 8.29 -7.64
#